data_AF-A0A6J5DLX4-F1
#
_entry.id   AF-A0A6J5DLX4-F1
#
_cell.length_a   1.000
_cell.length_b   1.000
_cell.length_c   1.000
_cell.angle_alpha   90.00
_cell.angle_beta   90.00
_cell.angle_gamma   90.00
#
_symmetry.space_group_name_H-M   'P 1'
#
loop_
_entity.id
_entity.type
_entity.pdbx_description
1 polymer ?
#
loop_
_entity_poly.entity_id
_entity_poly.type
_entity_poly.pdbx_seq_one_letter_code
_entity_poly.pdbx_strand_id
1 'polypeptide(L)'
;MPIDDATPDVHQLPPDRAILLRNETCPYCSRPFGPLLKATKEHVIGRRFVPKGTLAGQWNLILNACISCNHDKSGLEDDISAIAMIHGLSGQYAIDDDRLHAETKRKAGGSRSRQTGKLVGDSQEAIELKGDLGFAGFAVNFTAPPQADHMRMYRLAHYHFRAFFYWMTFQKESNLGGFAPGLFSPLAVVPRSDWGAARVRWFMRLVRDWRLRIQGVGADGFFRVIIRRHSADEQVWAWAVEWNRSFRVMGFAGNRDVIEGLLTQAPEQRAISVHRTEKEIIRLRAEEPLPLDQDDLFVPFSTAADDM
;
A
#
# COMPACT_ATOMS: atom_id res chain seq x y z
N MET A 1 -2.38 21.36 -14.59
CA MET A 1 -1.19 22.22 -14.44
C MET A 1 0.01 21.38 -14.79
N PRO A 2 0.92 21.85 -15.66
CA PRO A 2 2.21 21.20 -15.81
C PRO A 2 2.90 21.15 -14.45
N ILE A 3 3.44 20.00 -14.08
CA ILE A 3 4.27 19.87 -12.88
C ILE A 3 5.61 20.46 -13.28
N ASP A 4 5.89 21.69 -12.86
CA ASP A 4 7.17 22.35 -13.15
C ASP A 4 8.33 21.49 -12.66
N ASP A 5 9.31 21.29 -13.53
CA ASP A 5 10.56 20.58 -13.22
C ASP A 5 11.43 21.32 -12.20
N ALA A 6 11.03 22.54 -11.79
CA ALA A 6 11.66 23.32 -10.71
C ALA A 6 11.33 22.85 -9.29
N THR A 7 10.55 21.77 -9.13
CA THR A 7 10.32 21.17 -7.81
C THR A 7 11.59 20.46 -7.31
N PRO A 8 11.93 20.57 -6.01
CA PRO A 8 13.16 19.98 -5.46
C PRO A 8 13.26 18.49 -5.79
N ASP A 9 14.49 18.02 -6.06
CA ASP A 9 14.76 16.68 -6.60
C ASP A 9 14.05 15.57 -5.83
N VAL A 10 14.10 15.64 -4.49
CA VAL A 10 13.43 14.68 -3.61
C VAL A 10 12.80 15.39 -2.42
N HIS A 11 11.50 15.15 -2.18
CA HIS A 11 10.87 15.54 -0.92
C HIS A 11 11.31 14.60 0.19
N GLN A 12 12.32 15.00 0.95
CA GLN A 12 12.70 14.30 2.18
C GLN A 12 11.68 14.59 3.28
N LEU A 13 11.14 13.52 3.86
CA LEU A 13 10.26 13.61 5.01
C LEU A 13 11.08 13.95 6.26
N PRO A 14 10.67 14.94 7.07
CA PRO A 14 11.38 15.26 8.30
C PRO A 14 11.35 14.05 9.25
N PRO A 15 12.43 13.74 9.98
CA PRO A 15 12.44 12.53 10.81
C PRO A 15 11.55 12.65 12.06
N ASP A 16 11.30 13.87 12.55
CA ASP A 16 10.90 14.11 13.94
C ASP A 16 9.61 14.95 14.11
N ARG A 17 8.95 15.33 13.02
CA ARG A 17 7.78 16.21 13.07
C ARG A 17 6.74 15.92 12.00
N ALA A 18 5.49 16.16 12.35
CA ALA A 18 4.40 16.09 11.38
C ALA A 18 4.48 17.23 10.35
N ILE A 19 4.05 16.93 9.12
CA ILE A 19 3.89 17.89 8.03
C ILE A 19 2.43 18.32 8.04
N LEU A 20 2.19 19.63 8.10
CA LEU A 20 0.85 20.20 8.18
C LEU A 20 0.56 21.00 6.91
N LEU A 21 -0.38 20.53 6.10
CA LEU A 21 -0.89 21.28 4.95
C LEU A 21 -2.22 21.95 5.30
N ARG A 22 -2.32 23.23 4.95
CA ARG A 22 -3.57 24.02 5.04
C ARG A 22 -4.22 24.12 3.67
N ASN A 23 -4.45 22.97 3.04
CA ASN A 23 -4.94 22.90 1.68
C ASN A 23 -6.40 23.36 1.55
N GLU A 24 -6.71 23.97 0.41
CA GLU A 24 -8.03 24.53 0.07
C GLU A 24 -8.93 23.56 -0.72
N THR A 25 -8.35 22.47 -1.24
CA THR A 25 -9.08 21.41 -1.97
C THR A 25 -8.82 20.05 -1.33
N CYS A 26 -9.83 19.18 -1.30
CA CYS A 26 -9.65 17.82 -0.79
C CYS A 26 -8.65 17.05 -1.69
N PRO A 27 -7.57 16.45 -1.15
CA PRO A 27 -6.56 15.77 -1.98
C PRO A 27 -7.09 14.50 -2.65
N TYR A 28 -8.24 14.01 -2.21
CA TYR A 28 -8.81 12.75 -2.68
C TYR A 28 -9.89 12.92 -3.74
N CYS A 29 -10.66 14.01 -3.72
CA CYS A 29 -11.72 14.24 -4.70
C CYS A 29 -11.57 15.57 -5.45
N SER A 30 -10.50 16.31 -5.19
CA SER A 30 -10.16 17.59 -5.82
C SER A 30 -11.17 18.72 -5.62
N ARG A 31 -12.28 18.49 -4.91
CA ARG A 31 -13.30 19.49 -4.67
C ARG A 31 -12.80 20.56 -3.68
N PRO A 32 -13.05 21.85 -3.96
CA PRO A 32 -12.72 22.93 -3.04
C PRO A 32 -13.56 22.86 -1.77
N PHE A 33 -12.96 23.25 -0.65
CA PHE A 33 -13.68 23.42 0.59
C PHE A 33 -14.56 24.68 0.54
N GLY A 34 -15.65 24.65 1.29
CA GLY A 34 -16.60 25.76 1.33
C GLY A 34 -17.86 25.39 2.10
N PRO A 35 -18.94 26.19 1.99
CA PRO A 35 -20.17 25.96 2.73
C PRO A 35 -20.79 24.57 2.52
N LEU A 36 -20.65 24.01 1.31
CA LEU A 36 -21.21 22.72 0.92
C LEU A 36 -20.26 21.53 1.17
N LEU A 37 -18.97 21.79 1.40
CA LEU A 37 -17.96 20.74 1.59
C LEU A 37 -17.02 21.13 2.72
N LYS A 38 -17.33 20.65 3.93
CA LYS A 38 -16.53 20.94 5.12
C LYS A 38 -15.22 20.17 5.12
N ALA A 39 -14.14 20.87 5.43
CA ALA A 39 -12.83 20.29 5.70
C ALA A 39 -12.84 19.56 7.06
N THR A 40 -12.13 18.45 7.12
CA THR A 40 -11.80 17.74 8.36
C THR A 40 -10.31 17.46 8.38
N LYS A 41 -9.74 17.50 9.59
CA LYS A 41 -8.34 17.11 9.79
C LYS A 41 -8.18 15.64 9.46
N GLU A 42 -7.25 15.35 8.57
CA GLU A 42 -6.93 14.03 8.09
C GLU A 42 -5.48 13.68 8.42
N HIS A 43 -5.29 12.45 8.90
CA HIS A 43 -3.97 11.87 9.11
C HIS A 43 -3.75 10.84 8.00
N VAL A 44 -2.88 11.17 7.04
CA VAL A 44 -2.66 10.32 5.86
C VAL A 44 -2.29 8.90 6.27
N ILE A 45 -1.48 8.75 7.31
CA ILE A 45 -1.32 7.49 8.03
C ILE A 45 -2.20 7.55 9.28
N GLY A 46 -3.28 6.78 9.32
CA GLY A 46 -4.19 6.77 10.47
C GLY A 46 -3.45 6.43 11.77
N ARG A 47 -3.79 7.10 12.88
CA ARG A 47 -3.14 6.89 14.19
C ARG A 47 -3.28 5.47 14.75
N ARG A 48 -4.26 4.71 14.24
CA ARG A 48 -4.51 3.30 14.56
C ARG A 48 -4.20 2.38 13.39
N PHE A 49 -3.61 2.90 12.32
CA PHE A 49 -3.19 2.10 11.17
C PHE A 49 -1.87 1.37 11.43
N VAL A 50 -1.04 1.94 12.30
CA VAL A 50 0.24 1.42 12.80
C VAL A 50 0.18 1.21 14.33
N PRO A 51 1.11 0.46 14.95
CA PRO A 51 1.08 0.21 16.38
C PRO A 51 1.11 1.48 17.21
N LYS A 52 0.39 1.49 18.34
CA LYS A 52 0.28 2.68 19.19
C LYS A 52 1.66 3.16 19.65
N GLY A 53 1.88 4.47 19.56
CA GLY A 53 3.13 5.12 19.99
C GLY A 53 4.21 5.20 18.92
N THR A 54 4.15 4.40 17.85
CA THR A 54 5.16 4.42 16.77
C THR A 54 5.19 5.74 16.00
N LEU A 55 4.08 6.48 15.93
CA LEU A 55 4.02 7.81 15.33
C LEU A 55 4.47 8.95 16.27
N ALA A 56 4.81 8.66 17.53
CA ALA A 56 5.20 9.71 18.48
C ALA A 56 6.60 10.24 18.12
N GLY A 57 6.69 11.54 17.86
CA GLY A 57 7.96 12.16 17.44
C GLY A 57 8.45 11.67 16.08
N GLN A 58 7.56 11.19 15.21
CA GLN A 58 7.85 10.79 13.84
C GLN A 58 7.03 11.65 12.87
N TRP A 59 7.40 11.65 11.59
CA TRP A 59 6.56 12.31 10.60
C TRP A 59 5.24 11.61 10.36
N ASN A 60 4.27 12.42 9.97
CA ASN A 60 3.04 12.04 9.31
C ASN A 60 2.60 13.22 8.46
N LEU A 61 1.97 12.96 7.32
CA LEU A 61 1.33 14.00 6.54
C LEU A 61 -0.07 14.23 7.11
N ILE A 62 -0.32 15.46 7.54
CA ILE A 62 -1.60 15.90 8.08
C ILE A 62 -2.12 17.01 7.18
N LEU A 63 -3.32 16.83 6.67
CA LEU A 63 -3.94 17.74 5.71
C LEU A 63 -5.45 17.83 5.96
N ASN A 64 -6.15 18.65 5.18
CA ASN A 64 -7.61 18.72 5.19
C ASN A 64 -8.19 17.79 4.12
N ALA A 65 -9.16 16.96 4.50
CA ALA A 65 -9.96 16.17 3.57
C ALA A 65 -11.46 16.40 3.83
N CYS A 66 -12.30 16.19 2.82
CA CYS A 66 -13.74 16.24 3.06
C CYS A 66 -14.21 15.03 3.88
N ILE A 67 -15.28 15.19 4.66
CA ILE A 67 -15.81 14.17 5.57
C ILE A 67 -16.00 12.82 4.87
N SER A 68 -16.59 12.82 3.66
CA SER A 68 -16.87 11.60 2.92
C SER A 68 -15.61 10.82 2.56
N CYS A 69 -14.57 11.47 2.05
CA CYS A 69 -13.32 10.80 1.71
C CYS A 69 -12.54 10.35 2.96
N ASN A 70 -12.54 11.17 4.02
CA ASN A 70 -11.90 10.82 5.29
C ASN A 70 -12.56 9.58 5.93
N HIS A 71 -13.90 9.55 5.99
CA HIS A 71 -14.64 8.38 6.50
C HIS A 71 -14.41 7.12 5.65
N ASP A 72 -14.41 7.25 4.32
CA ASP A 72 -14.16 6.12 3.44
C ASP A 72 -12.75 5.54 3.64
N LYS A 73 -11.71 6.39 3.68
CA LYS A 73 -10.35 5.96 4.02
C LYS A 73 -10.27 5.33 5.40
N SER A 74 -10.82 5.98 6.43
CA SER A 74 -10.83 5.45 7.80
C SER A 74 -11.49 4.07 7.88
N GLY A 75 -12.56 3.85 7.12
CA GLY A 75 -13.25 2.56 7.02
C GLY A 75 -12.47 1.48 6.25
N LEU A 76 -11.50 1.85 5.42
CA LEU A 76 -10.52 0.94 4.83
C LEU A 76 -9.37 0.66 5.81
N GLU A 77 -8.89 1.67 6.52
CA GLU A 77 -7.79 1.51 7.47
C GLU A 77 -8.15 0.60 8.65
N ASP A 78 -9.40 0.57 9.10
CA ASP A 78 -9.81 -0.20 10.28
C ASP A 78 -9.56 -1.71 10.16
N ASP A 79 -10.09 -2.37 9.12
CA ASP A 79 -9.90 -3.81 8.91
C ASP A 79 -8.54 -4.13 8.27
N ILE A 80 -8.08 -3.32 7.30
CA ILE A 80 -6.78 -3.56 6.65
C ILE A 80 -5.65 -3.47 7.65
N SER A 81 -5.68 -2.53 8.60
CA SER A 81 -4.62 -2.47 9.64
C SER A 81 -4.67 -3.67 10.57
N ALA A 82 -5.87 -4.14 10.95
CA ALA A 82 -6.00 -5.35 11.75
C ALA A 82 -5.40 -6.55 11.01
N ILE A 83 -5.75 -6.74 9.73
CA ILE A 83 -5.22 -7.83 8.90
C ILE A 83 -3.70 -7.68 8.68
N ALA A 84 -3.21 -6.48 8.39
CA ALA A 84 -1.79 -6.23 8.16
C ALA A 84 -0.92 -6.39 9.42
N MET A 85 -1.52 -6.29 10.61
CA MET A 85 -0.84 -6.57 11.88
C MET A 85 -1.02 -8.02 12.34
N ILE A 86 -1.99 -8.74 11.77
CA ILE A 86 -2.26 -10.15 12.06
C ILE A 86 -1.31 -11.02 11.23
N HIS A 87 -0.80 -12.01 11.95
CA HIS A 87 0.26 -12.95 11.60
C HIS A 87 -0.02 -13.82 10.36
N GLY A 88 1.04 -14.46 9.86
CA GLY A 88 0.93 -15.63 8.98
C GLY A 88 0.34 -16.86 9.70
N LEU A 89 0.10 -17.94 8.97
CA LEU A 89 -0.54 -19.18 9.45
C LEU A 89 0.01 -19.77 10.76
N SER A 90 1.30 -19.55 11.06
CA SER A 90 2.01 -20.08 12.23
C SER A 90 1.97 -19.19 13.47
N GLY A 91 1.26 -18.05 13.43
CA GLY A 91 1.20 -17.11 14.56
C GLY A 91 2.44 -16.22 14.71
N GLN A 92 3.39 -16.27 13.76
CA GLN A 92 4.58 -15.42 13.77
C GLN A 92 4.26 -14.02 13.26
N TYR A 93 4.67 -13.00 14.02
CA TYR A 93 4.57 -11.60 13.64
C TYR A 93 5.67 -11.23 12.63
N ALA A 94 5.45 -10.15 11.86
CA ALA A 94 6.43 -9.67 10.90
C ALA A 94 7.76 -9.27 11.56
N ILE A 95 7.69 -8.82 12.81
CA ILE A 95 8.81 -8.59 13.72
C ILE A 95 8.38 -8.90 15.15
N ASP A 96 9.34 -9.19 16.00
CA ASP A 96 9.14 -9.28 17.45
C ASP A 96 9.12 -7.85 18.04
N ASP A 97 7.91 -7.31 18.28
CA ASP A 97 7.70 -5.99 18.86
C ASP A 97 6.46 -6.01 19.78
N ASP A 98 6.65 -5.72 21.06
CA ASP A 98 5.58 -5.77 22.08
C ASP A 98 4.40 -4.86 21.75
N ARG A 99 4.65 -3.71 21.09
CA ARG A 99 3.60 -2.75 20.73
C ARG A 99 2.75 -3.30 19.60
N LEU A 100 3.37 -4.01 18.64
CA LEU A 100 2.67 -4.74 17.59
C LEU A 100 1.80 -5.83 18.21
N HIS A 101 2.37 -6.68 19.07
CA HIS A 101 1.63 -7.77 19.74
C HIS A 101 0.40 -7.26 20.50
N ALA A 102 0.59 -6.21 21.31
CA ALA A 102 -0.49 -5.60 22.09
C ALA A 102 -1.60 -5.02 21.19
N GLU A 103 -1.22 -4.32 20.12
CA GLU A 103 -2.18 -3.69 19.20
C GLU A 103 -2.91 -4.74 18.36
N THR A 104 -2.23 -5.80 17.90
CA THR A 104 -2.84 -6.93 17.19
C THR A 104 -3.88 -7.62 18.06
N LYS A 105 -3.54 -7.96 19.31
CA LYS A 105 -4.49 -8.57 20.25
C LYS A 105 -5.73 -7.69 20.47
N ARG A 106 -5.53 -6.38 20.60
CA ARG A 106 -6.61 -5.40 20.77
C ARG A 106 -7.52 -5.30 19.55
N LYS A 107 -6.95 -5.32 18.34
CA LYS A 107 -7.69 -5.19 17.07
C LYS A 107 -8.39 -6.49 16.67
N ALA A 108 -7.78 -7.64 16.90
CA ALA A 108 -8.36 -8.94 16.57
C ALA A 108 -9.76 -9.13 17.20
N GLY A 109 -9.96 -8.66 18.44
CA GLY A 109 -11.25 -8.72 19.12
C GLY A 109 -12.20 -7.53 18.87
N GLY A 110 -11.76 -6.49 18.16
CA GLY A 110 -12.50 -5.22 18.04
C GLY A 110 -12.84 -4.80 16.61
N SER A 111 -12.04 -5.20 15.63
CA SER A 111 -12.25 -4.87 14.22
C SER A 111 -13.01 -6.01 13.53
N ARG A 112 -13.92 -5.67 12.62
CA ARG A 112 -14.68 -6.65 11.82
C ARG A 112 -14.13 -6.71 10.40
N SER A 113 -13.86 -7.92 9.92
CA SER A 113 -13.53 -8.18 8.51
C SER A 113 -14.74 -7.82 7.65
N ARG A 114 -14.54 -6.97 6.63
CA ARG A 114 -15.62 -6.63 5.69
C ARG A 114 -15.93 -7.76 4.70
N GLN A 115 -14.98 -8.67 4.49
CA GLN A 115 -15.16 -9.84 3.63
C GLN A 115 -16.06 -10.88 4.29
N THR A 116 -15.83 -11.18 5.58
CA THR A 116 -16.57 -12.25 6.29
C THR A 116 -17.66 -11.75 7.23
N GLY A 117 -17.66 -10.46 7.59
CA GLY A 117 -18.55 -9.86 8.60
C GLY A 117 -18.21 -10.22 10.06
N LYS A 118 -17.28 -11.17 10.27
CA LYS A 118 -16.80 -11.64 11.58
C LYS A 118 -15.74 -10.71 12.16
N LEU A 119 -15.44 -10.86 13.46
CA LEU A 119 -14.26 -10.22 14.05
C LEU A 119 -13.01 -10.76 13.36
N VAL A 120 -12.01 -9.92 13.12
CA VAL A 120 -10.82 -10.35 12.38
C VAL A 120 -10.12 -11.52 13.10
N GLY A 121 -10.12 -11.56 14.43
CA GLY A 121 -9.61 -12.70 15.21
C GLY A 121 -10.34 -14.04 14.96
N ASP A 122 -11.60 -13.97 14.54
CA ASP A 122 -12.48 -15.13 14.26
C ASP A 122 -12.66 -15.37 12.74
N SER A 123 -12.01 -14.58 11.89
CA SER A 123 -12.15 -14.59 10.42
C SER A 123 -11.23 -15.60 9.73
N GLN A 124 -10.89 -16.70 10.40
CA GLN A 124 -10.15 -17.79 9.76
C GLN A 124 -11.03 -18.45 8.67
N GLU A 125 -10.45 -18.67 7.50
CA GLU A 125 -11.16 -19.27 6.36
C GLU A 125 -10.82 -20.77 6.28
N ALA A 126 -11.84 -21.63 6.34
CA ALA A 126 -11.66 -23.06 6.13
C ALA A 126 -11.73 -23.35 4.62
N ILE A 127 -10.65 -23.87 4.06
CA ILE A 127 -10.56 -24.30 2.66
C ILE A 127 -10.55 -25.82 2.66
N GLU A 128 -11.61 -26.43 2.15
CA GLU A 128 -11.70 -27.87 1.99
C GLU A 128 -11.33 -28.23 0.55
N LEU A 129 -10.16 -28.86 0.35
CA LEU A 129 -9.76 -29.42 -0.93
C LEU A 129 -10.22 -30.87 -1.01
N LYS A 130 -11.14 -31.17 -1.92
CA LYS A 130 -11.55 -32.53 -2.27
C LYS A 130 -11.02 -32.89 -3.65
N GLY A 131 -10.50 -34.11 -3.77
CA GLY A 131 -10.09 -34.66 -5.05
C GLY A 131 -9.99 -36.18 -5.00
N ASP A 132 -9.86 -36.78 -6.19
CA ASP A 132 -9.65 -38.21 -6.34
C ASP A 132 -8.21 -38.46 -6.80
N LEU A 133 -7.50 -39.32 -6.09
CA LEU A 133 -6.14 -39.77 -6.41
C LEU A 133 -6.20 -41.27 -6.74
N GLY A 134 -6.64 -41.57 -7.96
CA GLY A 134 -6.86 -42.94 -8.43
C GLY A 134 -8.12 -43.57 -7.82
N PHE A 135 -7.95 -44.63 -7.01
CA PHE A 135 -9.04 -45.35 -6.34
C PHE A 135 -9.35 -44.85 -4.93
N ALA A 136 -8.67 -43.79 -4.47
CA ALA A 136 -8.89 -43.19 -3.16
C ALA A 136 -9.26 -41.70 -3.30
N GLY A 137 -10.36 -41.31 -2.68
CA GLY A 137 -10.69 -39.90 -2.47
C GLY A 137 -9.85 -39.32 -1.32
N PHE A 138 -9.41 -38.07 -1.46
CA PHE A 138 -8.77 -37.33 -0.38
C PHE A 138 -9.53 -36.04 -0.08
N ALA A 139 -9.55 -35.66 1.19
CA ALA A 139 -10.03 -34.37 1.65
C ALA A 139 -8.97 -33.75 2.57
N VAL A 140 -8.51 -32.54 2.25
CA VAL A 140 -7.59 -31.79 3.10
C VAL A 140 -8.26 -30.48 3.50
N ASN A 141 -8.34 -30.24 4.80
CA ASN A 141 -8.84 -29.00 5.37
C ASN A 141 -7.66 -28.08 5.71
N PHE A 142 -7.65 -26.90 5.12
CA PHE A 142 -6.72 -25.83 5.46
C PHE A 142 -7.46 -24.72 6.19
N THR A 143 -6.78 -24.05 7.10
CA THR A 143 -7.29 -22.85 7.74
C THR A 143 -6.41 -21.70 7.30
N ALA A 144 -6.93 -20.76 6.52
CA ALA A 144 -6.21 -19.57 6.07
C ALA A 144 -6.38 -18.41 7.06
N PRO A 145 -5.36 -17.53 7.24
CA PRO A 145 -5.52 -16.36 8.07
C PRO A 145 -6.48 -15.38 7.38
N PRO A 146 -7.08 -14.44 8.13
CA PRO A 146 -7.95 -13.43 7.56
C PRO A 146 -7.28 -12.72 6.38
N GLN A 147 -7.90 -12.78 5.20
CA GLN A 147 -7.43 -12.08 4.02
C GLN A 147 -8.15 -10.74 3.89
N ALA A 148 -7.42 -9.71 3.49
CA ALA A 148 -8.03 -8.46 3.07
C ALA A 148 -8.33 -8.55 1.57
N ASP A 149 -9.52 -8.12 1.17
CA ASP A 149 -9.85 -7.98 -0.25
C ASP A 149 -8.83 -7.05 -0.93
N HIS A 150 -8.16 -7.56 -1.96
CA HIS A 150 -7.15 -6.83 -2.72
C HIS A 150 -7.69 -5.50 -3.27
N MET A 151 -8.97 -5.44 -3.67
CA MET A 151 -9.55 -4.19 -4.18
C MET A 151 -9.65 -3.12 -3.09
N ARG A 152 -9.97 -3.50 -1.84
CA ARG A 152 -9.91 -2.59 -0.69
C ARG A 152 -8.49 -2.12 -0.40
N MET A 153 -7.50 -3.02 -0.48
CA MET A 153 -6.09 -2.65 -0.30
C MET A 153 -5.61 -1.69 -1.40
N TYR A 154 -5.93 -1.93 -2.67
CA TYR A 154 -5.64 -0.99 -3.74
C TYR A 154 -6.31 0.36 -3.55
N ARG A 155 -7.55 0.38 -3.06
CA ARG A 155 -8.25 1.64 -2.75
C ARG A 155 -7.57 2.41 -1.62
N LEU A 156 -7.12 1.75 -0.55
CA LEU A 156 -6.37 2.41 0.52
C LEU A 156 -5.01 2.91 0.02
N ALA A 157 -4.29 2.11 -0.78
CA ALA A 157 -3.04 2.54 -1.39
C ALA A 157 -3.24 3.76 -2.32
N HIS A 158 -4.35 3.83 -3.05
CA HIS A 158 -4.71 5.00 -3.84
C HIS A 158 -4.92 6.26 -2.99
N TYR A 159 -5.54 6.14 -1.81
CA TYR A 159 -5.64 7.23 -0.85
C TYR A 159 -4.27 7.72 -0.38
N HIS A 160 -3.36 6.82 -0.01
CA HIS A 160 -1.99 7.18 0.35
C HIS A 160 -1.27 7.87 -0.81
N PHE A 161 -1.27 7.26 -2.00
CA PHE A 161 -0.66 7.81 -3.20
C PHE A 161 -1.17 9.23 -3.50
N ARG A 162 -2.49 9.44 -3.51
CA ARG A 162 -3.09 10.75 -3.76
C ARG A 162 -2.66 11.81 -2.76
N ALA A 163 -2.63 11.49 -1.47
CA ALA A 163 -2.19 12.44 -0.45
C ALA A 163 -0.72 12.84 -0.64
N PHE A 164 0.16 11.87 -0.86
CA PHE A 164 1.57 12.14 -1.06
C PHE A 164 1.85 12.85 -2.38
N PHE A 165 1.13 12.50 -3.45
CA PHE A 165 1.21 13.21 -4.73
C PHE A 165 0.75 14.67 -4.60
N TYR A 166 -0.35 14.90 -3.90
CA TYR A 166 -0.87 16.23 -3.61
C TYR A 166 0.15 17.07 -2.85
N TRP A 167 0.81 16.48 -1.85
CA TRP A 167 1.87 17.15 -1.09
C TRP A 167 3.10 17.50 -1.94
N MET A 168 3.59 16.55 -2.75
CA MET A 168 4.71 16.76 -3.66
C MET A 168 4.47 17.89 -4.67
N THR A 169 3.20 18.14 -5.00
CA THR A 169 2.80 19.18 -5.96
C THR A 169 2.15 20.39 -5.29
N PHE A 170 2.30 20.52 -3.97
CA PHE A 170 1.67 21.56 -3.17
C PHE A 170 2.36 22.91 -3.34
N GLN A 171 1.59 23.92 -3.72
CA GLN A 171 1.99 25.31 -3.84
C GLN A 171 1.53 26.09 -2.61
N LYS A 172 2.47 26.69 -1.89
CA LYS A 172 2.21 27.33 -0.61
C LYS A 172 1.42 28.62 -0.75
N GLU A 173 1.61 29.33 -1.86
CA GLU A 173 0.99 30.63 -2.17
C GLU A 173 -0.51 30.47 -2.41
N SER A 174 -0.91 29.39 -3.08
CA SER A 174 -2.30 29.09 -3.41
C SER A 174 -2.95 28.10 -2.44
N ASN A 175 -2.18 27.42 -1.60
CA ASN A 175 -2.60 26.28 -0.78
C ASN A 175 -3.26 25.16 -1.61
N LEU A 176 -2.77 24.94 -2.83
CA LEU A 176 -3.26 23.92 -3.75
C LEU A 176 -2.18 22.91 -4.09
N GLY A 177 -2.53 21.62 -4.06
CA GLY A 177 -1.76 20.53 -4.64
C GLY A 177 -2.34 20.07 -5.97
N GLY A 178 -1.48 19.49 -6.78
CA GLY A 178 -1.85 18.82 -8.02
C GLY A 178 -2.44 17.42 -7.80
N PHE A 179 -2.89 16.82 -8.90
CA PHE A 179 -3.46 15.48 -8.92
C PHE A 179 -2.76 14.67 -10.01
N ALA A 180 -2.50 13.39 -9.75
CA ALA A 180 -1.90 12.51 -10.73
C ALA A 180 -2.85 12.40 -11.95
N PRO A 181 -2.41 12.79 -13.15
CA PRO A 181 -3.20 12.59 -14.36
C PRO A 181 -3.29 11.11 -14.73
N GLY A 182 -4.31 10.76 -15.51
CA GLY A 182 -4.41 9.44 -16.16
C GLY A 182 -4.86 8.30 -15.25
N LEU A 183 -4.30 7.12 -15.50
CA LEU A 183 -4.70 5.85 -14.89
C LEU A 183 -4.02 5.66 -13.54
N PHE A 184 -4.73 5.09 -12.56
CA PHE A 184 -4.13 4.47 -11.37
C PHE A 184 -4.16 2.95 -11.57
N SER A 185 -2.98 2.32 -11.72
CA SER A 185 -2.85 0.91 -12.09
C SER A 185 -2.10 0.14 -11.00
N PRO A 186 -2.81 -0.48 -10.04
CA PRO A 186 -2.17 -1.32 -9.04
C PRO A 186 -1.56 -2.57 -9.71
N LEU A 187 -0.32 -2.90 -9.34
CA LEU A 187 0.41 -4.05 -9.86
C LEU A 187 0.23 -5.28 -8.98
N ALA A 188 0.43 -5.12 -7.67
CA ALA A 188 0.42 -6.23 -6.72
C ALA A 188 0.13 -5.79 -5.28
N VAL A 189 -0.56 -6.65 -4.55
CA VAL A 189 -0.52 -6.76 -3.09
C VAL A 189 0.29 -8.01 -2.77
N VAL A 190 1.34 -7.90 -1.97
CA VAL A 190 2.14 -9.08 -1.57
C VAL A 190 2.41 -9.10 -0.07
N PRO A 191 2.21 -10.26 0.59
CA PRO A 191 2.67 -10.46 1.96
C PRO A 191 4.20 -10.56 2.01
N ARG A 192 4.77 -10.39 3.20
CA ARG A 192 6.21 -10.42 3.47
C ARG A 192 6.88 -11.71 3.00
N SER A 193 6.22 -12.84 3.20
CA SER A 193 6.68 -14.15 2.77
C SER A 193 6.83 -14.28 1.25
N ASP A 194 6.24 -13.35 0.49
CA ASP A 194 6.22 -13.37 -0.98
C ASP A 194 6.86 -12.13 -1.62
N TRP A 195 7.63 -11.33 -0.87
CA TRP A 195 8.33 -10.17 -1.42
C TRP A 195 9.33 -10.53 -2.51
N GLY A 196 9.77 -11.78 -2.58
CA GLY A 196 10.73 -12.29 -3.55
C GLY A 196 10.09 -12.72 -4.87
N ALA A 197 8.76 -12.67 -5.00
CA ALA A 197 8.07 -13.08 -6.22
C ALA A 197 8.61 -12.36 -7.46
N ALA A 198 8.69 -13.09 -8.58
CA ALA A 198 9.25 -12.59 -9.84
C ALA A 198 8.70 -11.22 -10.28
N ARG A 199 7.40 -10.97 -10.10
CA ARG A 199 6.74 -9.70 -10.42
C ARG A 199 7.18 -8.54 -9.53
N VAL A 200 7.42 -8.80 -8.24
CA VAL A 200 7.91 -7.80 -7.29
C VAL A 200 9.36 -7.45 -7.61
N ARG A 201 10.22 -8.46 -7.81
CA ARG A 201 11.62 -8.23 -8.22
C ARG A 201 11.72 -7.51 -9.56
N TRP A 202 10.83 -7.81 -10.51
CA TRP A 202 10.74 -7.08 -11.77
C TRP A 202 10.41 -5.60 -11.55
N PHE A 203 9.39 -5.30 -10.74
CA PHE A 203 9.03 -3.92 -10.40
C PHE A 203 10.20 -3.19 -9.74
N MET A 204 10.85 -3.79 -8.74
CA MET A 204 12.00 -3.22 -8.04
C MET A 204 13.14 -2.85 -9.01
N ARG A 205 13.50 -3.77 -9.93
CA ARG A 205 14.52 -3.50 -10.94
C ARG A 205 14.11 -2.40 -11.92
N LEU A 206 12.86 -2.45 -12.41
CA LEU A 206 12.34 -1.50 -13.39
C LEU A 206 12.40 -0.06 -12.87
N VAL A 207 11.98 0.14 -11.62
CA VAL A 207 11.83 1.50 -11.05
C VAL A 207 13.09 1.99 -10.34
N ARG A 208 14.14 1.17 -10.25
CA ARG A 208 15.37 1.50 -9.53
C ARG A 208 15.99 2.81 -10.02
N ASP A 209 16.07 2.97 -11.33
CA ASP A 209 16.73 4.10 -11.99
C ASP A 209 15.78 5.28 -12.25
N TRP A 210 14.52 5.17 -11.83
CA TRP A 210 13.55 6.26 -11.97
C TRP A 210 13.83 7.35 -10.94
N ARG A 211 13.68 8.61 -11.34
CA ARG A 211 13.95 9.78 -10.47
C ARG A 211 13.10 9.68 -9.20
N LEU A 212 13.75 9.63 -8.05
CA LEU A 212 13.08 9.59 -6.76
C LEU A 212 12.35 10.90 -6.52
N ARG A 213 11.12 10.87 -6.01
CA ARG A 213 10.34 12.08 -5.71
C ARG A 213 9.88 12.15 -4.27
N ILE A 214 9.48 11.01 -3.73
CA ILE A 214 9.13 10.85 -2.32
C ILE A 214 9.75 9.57 -1.82
N GLN A 215 10.36 9.66 -0.64
CA GLN A 215 10.75 8.51 0.15
C GLN A 215 10.41 8.78 1.60
N GLY A 216 9.81 7.79 2.24
CA GLY A 216 9.44 7.88 3.64
C GLY A 216 9.57 6.57 4.35
N VAL A 217 10.23 6.60 5.50
CA VAL A 217 10.15 5.56 6.52
C VAL A 217 9.63 6.23 7.77
N GLY A 218 8.41 5.87 8.18
CA GLY A 218 7.71 6.48 9.31
C GLY A 218 7.16 5.41 10.24
N ALA A 219 6.68 5.86 11.38
CA ALA A 219 6.14 4.99 12.41
C ALA A 219 7.12 3.86 12.80
N ASP A 220 8.38 4.17 13.11
CA ASP A 220 9.44 3.18 13.39
C ASP A 220 9.58 2.09 12.30
N GLY A 221 9.28 2.45 11.04
CA GLY A 221 9.31 1.54 9.90
C GLY A 221 8.10 0.63 9.76
N PHE A 222 7.02 0.83 10.53
CA PHE A 222 5.71 0.20 10.27
C PHE A 222 4.97 0.84 9.10
N PHE A 223 5.43 1.98 8.59
CA PHE A 223 4.94 2.54 7.34
C PHE A 223 6.12 2.96 6.46
N ARG A 224 6.13 2.52 5.20
CA ARG A 224 7.07 3.02 4.20
C ARG A 224 6.32 3.47 2.97
N VAL A 225 6.85 4.48 2.29
CA VAL A 225 6.32 4.98 1.02
C VAL A 225 7.47 5.35 0.09
N ILE A 226 7.29 5.08 -1.18
CA ILE A 226 8.14 5.58 -2.25
C ILE A 226 7.28 6.02 -3.43
N ILE A 227 7.65 7.15 -4.04
CA ILE A 227 7.15 7.57 -5.34
C ILE A 227 8.35 7.94 -6.20
N ARG A 228 8.45 7.33 -7.38
CA ARG A 228 9.46 7.63 -8.40
C ARG A 228 8.79 8.05 -9.70
N ARG A 229 9.41 8.95 -10.46
CA ARG A 229 8.95 9.43 -11.77
C ARG A 229 9.86 8.84 -12.85
N HIS A 230 9.27 8.27 -13.91
CA HIS A 230 10.03 7.64 -14.99
C HIS A 230 10.87 8.67 -15.76
N SER A 231 10.21 9.46 -16.61
CA SER A 231 10.80 10.59 -17.33
C SER A 231 9.88 11.82 -17.19
N ALA A 232 10.41 12.99 -17.53
CA ALA A 232 9.63 14.23 -17.45
C ALA A 232 8.43 14.18 -18.42
N ASP A 233 8.65 13.70 -19.64
CA ASP A 233 7.72 13.76 -20.76
C ASP A 233 6.59 12.73 -20.69
N GLU A 234 6.84 11.56 -20.11
CA GLU A 234 5.86 10.46 -20.13
C GLU A 234 4.78 10.58 -19.05
N GLN A 235 5.00 11.41 -18.02
CA GLN A 235 4.07 11.58 -16.90
C GLN A 235 3.64 10.24 -16.27
N VAL A 236 4.61 9.36 -16.01
CA VAL A 236 4.40 8.08 -15.32
C VAL A 236 5.12 8.07 -13.98
N TRP A 237 4.41 7.60 -12.96
CA TRP A 237 4.91 7.43 -11.60
C TRP A 237 4.82 5.98 -11.17
N ALA A 238 5.90 5.47 -10.60
CA ALA A 238 5.89 4.26 -9.82
C ALA A 238 5.62 4.63 -8.36
N TRP A 239 4.79 3.85 -7.68
CA TRP A 239 4.51 4.03 -6.26
C TRP A 239 4.54 2.69 -5.55
N ALA A 240 5.01 2.70 -4.31
CA ALA A 240 4.85 1.56 -3.41
C ALA A 240 4.66 2.05 -1.97
N VAL A 241 3.87 1.30 -1.21
CA VAL A 241 3.68 1.47 0.23
C VAL A 241 3.91 0.14 0.92
N GLU A 242 4.51 0.18 2.10
CA GLU A 242 4.62 -0.96 3.00
C GLU A 242 3.83 -0.68 4.27
N TRP A 243 3.01 -1.65 4.68
CA TRP A 243 2.17 -1.56 5.85
C TRP A 243 2.55 -2.61 6.88
N ASN A 244 2.80 -2.14 8.09
CA ASN A 244 3.10 -2.91 9.28
C ASN A 244 4.22 -3.96 9.11
N ARG A 245 5.15 -3.72 8.17
CA ARG A 245 6.22 -4.66 7.75
C ARG A 245 5.71 -6.01 7.21
N SER A 246 4.42 -6.11 6.92
CA SER A 246 3.74 -7.35 6.53
C SER A 246 3.29 -7.33 5.08
N PHE A 247 2.78 -6.21 4.58
CA PHE A 247 2.25 -6.12 3.22
C PHE A 247 2.93 -5.01 2.44
N ARG A 248 3.17 -5.27 1.15
CA ARG A 248 3.49 -4.23 0.17
C ARG A 248 2.37 -4.12 -0.82
N VAL A 249 2.03 -2.88 -1.16
CA VAL A 249 1.13 -2.56 -2.27
C VAL A 249 1.88 -1.64 -3.21
N MET A 250 1.94 -2.00 -4.48
CA MET A 250 2.73 -1.27 -5.48
C MET A 250 2.01 -1.19 -6.82
N GLY A 251 2.40 -0.22 -7.63
CA GLY A 251 1.85 -0.05 -8.97
C GLY A 251 2.35 1.20 -9.65
N PHE A 252 1.60 1.59 -10.67
CA PHE A 252 1.88 2.76 -11.48
C PHE A 252 0.71 3.75 -11.44
N ALA A 253 0.98 4.99 -11.78
CA ALA A 253 -0.01 6.00 -12.08
C ALA A 253 0.47 6.89 -13.24
N GLY A 254 -0.43 7.46 -14.04
CA GLY A 254 -0.04 8.33 -15.15
C GLY A 254 -0.60 7.94 -16.51
N ASN A 255 0.20 8.19 -17.55
CA ASN A 255 -0.15 7.88 -18.94
C ASN A 255 -0.52 6.38 -19.11
N ARG A 256 -1.72 6.12 -19.62
CA ARG A 256 -2.28 4.77 -19.77
C ARG A 256 -1.43 3.90 -20.70
N ASP A 257 -1.10 4.40 -21.89
CA ASP A 257 -0.47 3.60 -22.94
C ASP A 257 0.94 3.17 -22.54
N VAL A 258 1.67 4.07 -21.88
CA VAL A 258 2.99 3.77 -21.31
C VAL A 258 2.88 2.72 -20.21
N ILE A 259 1.93 2.86 -19.28
CA ILE A 259 1.71 1.90 -18.20
C ILE A 259 1.32 0.52 -18.75
N GLU A 260 0.40 0.46 -19.71
CA GLU A 260 0.01 -0.79 -20.34
C GLU A 260 1.22 -1.46 -21.03
N GLY A 261 2.06 -0.68 -21.72
CA GLY A 261 3.31 -1.15 -22.31
C GLY A 261 4.36 -1.65 -21.30
N LEU A 262 4.40 -1.09 -20.09
CA LEU A 262 5.23 -1.62 -19.00
C LEU A 262 4.64 -2.95 -18.46
N LEU A 263 3.33 -3.02 -18.30
CA LEU A 263 2.67 -4.19 -17.72
C LEU A 263 2.73 -5.43 -18.62
N THR A 264 2.82 -5.28 -19.95
CA THR A 264 3.05 -6.42 -20.87
C THR A 264 4.40 -7.10 -20.65
N GLN A 265 5.38 -6.38 -20.06
CA GLN A 265 6.70 -6.90 -19.74
C GLN A 265 6.76 -7.55 -18.35
N ALA A 266 5.69 -7.41 -17.54
CA ALA A 266 5.65 -7.95 -16.20
C ALA A 266 5.62 -9.49 -16.25
N PRO A 267 6.51 -10.18 -15.52
CA PRO A 267 6.54 -11.64 -15.54
C PRO A 267 5.20 -12.21 -15.01
N GLU A 268 4.79 -13.32 -15.61
CA GLU A 268 3.65 -14.08 -15.12
C GLU A 268 3.97 -14.71 -13.76
N GLN A 269 3.01 -14.62 -12.83
CA GLN A 269 3.07 -15.38 -11.59
C GLN A 269 2.47 -16.76 -11.86
N ARG A 270 3.35 -17.76 -12.03
CA ARG A 270 2.93 -19.14 -12.25
C ARG A 270 2.21 -19.65 -11.01
N ALA A 271 0.95 -20.05 -11.17
CA ALA A 271 0.18 -20.72 -10.14
C ALA A 271 -0.38 -22.02 -10.72
N ILE A 272 -0.36 -23.09 -9.92
CA ILE A 272 -0.97 -24.37 -10.29
C ILE A 272 -2.45 -24.33 -9.92
N SER A 273 -3.32 -24.73 -10.85
CA SER A 273 -4.75 -24.90 -10.54
C SER A 273 -4.92 -26.27 -9.89
N VAL A 274 -5.30 -26.30 -8.62
CA VAL A 274 -5.48 -27.55 -7.86
C VAL A 274 -6.93 -27.98 -7.77
N HIS A 275 -7.85 -27.05 -7.97
CA HIS A 275 -9.28 -27.32 -8.01
C HIS A 275 -9.95 -26.38 -9.01
N ARG A 276 -10.87 -26.90 -9.81
CA ARG A 276 -11.65 -26.13 -10.77
C ARG A 276 -13.05 -26.73 -10.91
N THR A 277 -14.05 -25.93 -10.57
CA THR A 277 -15.47 -26.21 -10.82
C THR A 277 -16.03 -25.10 -11.71
N GLU A 278 -17.33 -25.19 -12.04
CA GLU A 278 -18.03 -24.09 -12.72
C GLU A 278 -18.11 -22.82 -11.88
N LYS A 279 -18.01 -22.93 -10.54
CA LYS A 279 -18.20 -21.82 -9.60
C LYS A 279 -16.90 -21.33 -8.97
N GLU A 280 -15.84 -22.13 -8.99
CA GLU A 280 -14.63 -21.86 -8.21
C GLU A 280 -13.37 -22.37 -8.93
N ILE A 281 -12.29 -21.60 -8.82
CA ILE A 281 -10.95 -22.03 -9.21
C ILE A 281 -10.01 -21.77 -8.04
N ILE A 282 -9.42 -22.83 -7.49
CA ILE A 282 -8.38 -22.72 -6.47
C ILE A 282 -7.02 -22.83 -7.15
N ARG A 283 -6.22 -21.78 -6.98
CA ARG A 283 -4.85 -21.71 -7.49
C ARG A 283 -3.90 -21.66 -6.32
N LEU A 284 -2.85 -22.48 -6.38
CA LEU A 284 -1.76 -22.47 -5.41
C LEU A 284 -0.49 -21.99 -6.07
N ARG A 285 0.31 -21.22 -5.33
CA ARG A 285 1.66 -20.84 -5.70
C ARG A 285 2.51 -20.86 -4.44
N ALA A 286 3.74 -21.35 -4.55
CA ALA A 286 4.71 -21.21 -3.49
C ALA A 286 5.10 -19.74 -3.32
N GLU A 287 5.06 -19.25 -2.09
CA GLU A 287 5.55 -17.92 -1.77
C GLU A 287 7.08 -17.89 -1.87
N GLU A 288 7.61 -16.80 -2.42
CA GLU A 288 9.04 -16.62 -2.63
C GLU A 288 9.55 -15.55 -1.65
N PRO A 289 10.30 -15.90 -0.60
CA PRO A 289 10.82 -14.90 0.32
C PRO A 289 11.92 -14.04 -0.33
N LEU A 290 12.02 -12.79 0.09
CA LEU A 290 13.10 -11.88 -0.29
C LEU A 290 14.09 -11.73 0.89
N PRO A 291 15.37 -12.10 0.71
CA PRO A 291 16.41 -11.77 1.68
C PRO A 291 16.51 -10.26 1.92
N LEU A 292 16.75 -9.84 3.16
CA LEU A 292 16.75 -8.42 3.55
C LEU A 292 17.87 -7.62 2.87
N ASP A 293 19.00 -8.25 2.57
CA ASP A 293 20.13 -7.66 1.83
C ASP A 293 19.84 -7.48 0.33
N GLN A 294 18.79 -8.13 -0.18
CA GLN A 294 18.30 -7.97 -1.55
C GLN A 294 17.09 -7.04 -1.63
N ASP A 295 16.62 -6.52 -0.49
CA ASP A 295 15.43 -5.69 -0.40
C ASP A 295 15.77 -4.20 -0.50
N ASP A 296 15.77 -3.70 -1.73
CA ASP A 296 16.16 -2.33 -2.02
C ASP A 296 15.00 -1.39 -2.42
N LEU A 297 13.76 -1.88 -2.35
CA LEU A 297 12.59 -1.14 -2.84
C LEU A 297 12.42 0.24 -2.18
N PHE A 298 12.77 0.34 -0.89
CA PHE A 298 12.64 1.57 -0.10
C PHE A 298 13.99 2.21 0.25
N VAL A 299 15.08 1.79 -0.40
CA VAL A 299 16.42 2.35 -0.21
C VAL A 299 16.58 3.62 -1.05
N PRO A 300 17.18 4.71 -0.53
CA PRO A 300 17.54 5.85 -1.34
C PRO A 300 18.68 5.43 -2.27
N PHE A 301 18.48 5.56 -3.57
CA PHE A 301 19.57 5.47 -4.54
C PHE A 301 19.72 6.85 -5.17
N SER A 302 20.95 7.39 -5.18
CA SER A 302 21.26 8.51 -6.05
C SER A 302 21.17 8.03 -7.50
N THR A 303 20.42 8.75 -8.32
CA THR A 303 20.41 8.53 -9.76
C THR A 303 21.50 9.37 -10.39
N ALA A 304 22.08 8.94 -11.52
CA ALA A 304 23.07 9.73 -12.24
C ALA A 304 22.53 11.10 -12.71
N ALA A 305 21.20 11.25 -12.76
CA ALA A 305 20.52 12.51 -13.05
C ALA A 305 20.47 13.48 -11.86
N ASP A 306 20.74 13.01 -10.63
CA ASP A 306 20.84 13.87 -9.43
C ASP A 306 22.24 14.53 -9.33
N ASP A 307 23.21 14.07 -10.13
CA ASP A 307 24.60 14.56 -10.18
C ASP A 307 24.87 15.50 -11.39
N MET A 308 23.84 15.82 -12.20
CA MET A 308 23.92 16.73 -13.36
C MET A 308 23.13 18.02 -13.13
#